data_AF-U3TUR6-F1
#
_entry.id   AF-U3TUR6-F1
#
_cell.length_a   1.000
_cell.length_b   1.000
_cell.length_c   1.000
_cell.angle_alpha   90.00
_cell.angle_beta   90.00
_cell.angle_gamma   90.00
#
_symmetry.space_group_name_H-M   'P 1'
#
loop_
_entity.id
_entity.type
_entity.pdbx_description
1 polymer ?
#
loop_
_entity_poly.entity_id
_entity_poly.type
_entity_poly.pdbx_seq_one_letter_code
_entity_poly.pdbx_strand_id
1 'polypeptide(L)'
;MFRGATLVNLDSKGRLAVPTRYRELLLAESQGQMVCTIDLHQPCLLLYTLPEWEIIEKKLAQLSSMNPNERRVQRLLLGHASECQMDNAGRLLLANTLRQHASLTKEVMLVGQFNKFELWDEQTWYQQVKDDIDAEQSAQEPLSERLQDLSL
;
A
#
# COMPACT_ATOMS: atom_id res chain seq x y z
N MET A 1 9.60 10.06 -3.12
CA MET A 1 9.24 9.67 -1.74
C MET A 1 7.83 10.15 -1.38
N PHE A 2 6.99 9.23 -0.92
CA PHE A 2 5.60 9.44 -0.53
C PHE A 2 5.49 9.62 0.99
N ARG A 3 4.61 10.53 1.44
CA ARG A 3 4.40 10.81 2.87
C ARG A 3 3.05 11.44 3.17
N GLY A 4 2.60 11.27 4.40
CA GLY A 4 1.36 11.84 4.92
C GLY A 4 0.11 11.06 4.50
N ALA A 5 -0.97 11.27 5.26
CA ALA A 5 -2.27 10.67 5.03
C ALA A 5 -3.21 11.69 4.36
N THR A 6 -3.96 11.28 3.35
CA THR A 6 -4.91 12.16 2.65
C THR A 6 -6.14 11.38 2.23
N LEU A 7 -7.31 11.91 2.57
CA LEU A 7 -8.58 11.36 2.09
C LEU A 7 -8.72 11.59 0.59
N VAL A 8 -8.99 10.53 -0.14
CA VAL A 8 -9.27 10.53 -1.58
C VAL A 8 -10.52 9.70 -1.85
N ASN A 9 -11.12 9.90 -3.03
CA ASN A 9 -12.34 9.20 -3.41
C ASN A 9 -12.08 8.18 -4.51
N LEU A 10 -12.77 7.04 -4.42
CA LEU A 10 -13.04 6.14 -5.52
C LEU A 10 -14.26 6.62 -6.29
N ASP A 11 -14.16 6.60 -7.62
CA ASP A 11 -15.33 6.83 -8.47
C ASP A 11 -16.17 5.55 -8.64
N SER A 12 -17.31 5.67 -9.33
CA SER A 12 -18.24 4.56 -9.56
C SER A 12 -17.65 3.38 -10.34
N LYS A 13 -16.50 3.56 -11.00
CA LYS A 13 -15.78 2.51 -11.71
C LYS A 13 -14.64 1.91 -10.88
N GLY A 14 -14.46 2.34 -9.63
CA GLY A 14 -13.37 1.90 -8.77
C GLY A 14 -12.03 2.55 -9.11
N ARG A 15 -12.04 3.75 -9.72
CA ARG A 15 -10.80 4.50 -9.98
C ARG A 15 -10.48 5.44 -8.83
N LEU A 16 -9.24 5.38 -8.36
CA LEU A 16 -8.68 6.22 -7.32
C LEU A 16 -8.15 7.52 -7.93
N ALA A 17 -8.54 8.67 -7.39
CA ALA A 17 -7.97 9.95 -7.79
C ALA A 17 -6.59 10.16 -7.12
N VAL A 18 -5.53 10.26 -7.92
CA VAL A 18 -4.19 10.57 -7.42
C VAL A 18 -4.08 12.06 -7.11
N PRO A 19 -3.68 12.46 -5.89
CA PRO A 19 -3.45 13.85 -5.54
C PRO A 19 -2.45 14.52 -6.49
N THR A 20 -2.73 15.75 -6.92
CA THR A 20 -1.93 16.48 -7.91
C THR A 20 -0.45 16.55 -7.55
N ARG A 21 -0.13 16.69 -6.24
CA ARG A 21 1.24 16.75 -5.72
C ARG A 21 2.12 15.55 -6.07
N TYR A 22 1.53 14.40 -6.40
CA TYR A 22 2.26 13.18 -6.74
C TYR A 22 2.34 12.91 -8.25
N ARG A 23 1.50 13.55 -9.06
CA ARG A 23 1.33 13.17 -10.48
C ARG A 23 2.61 13.33 -11.29
N GLU A 24 3.28 14.48 -11.16
CA GLU A 24 4.53 14.73 -11.89
C GLU A 24 5.62 13.73 -11.50
N LEU A 25 5.72 13.40 -10.20
CA LEU A 25 6.67 12.40 -9.72
C LEU A 25 6.36 11.01 -10.27
N LEU A 26 5.10 10.56 -10.24
CA LEU A 26 4.72 9.24 -10.77
C LEU A 26 4.94 9.15 -12.28
N LEU A 27 4.71 10.23 -13.03
CA LEU A 27 5.01 10.29 -14.46
C LEU A 27 6.51 10.24 -14.72
N ALA A 28 7.31 10.94 -13.92
CA ALA A 28 8.77 10.95 -14.07
C ALA A 28 9.42 9.61 -13.69
N GLU A 29 8.96 8.96 -12.63
CA GLU A 29 9.55 7.72 -12.11
C GLU A 29 9.12 6.48 -12.90
N SER A 30 7.87 6.41 -13.33
CA SER A 30 7.31 5.19 -13.94
C SER A 30 6.31 5.44 -15.07
N GLN A 31 6.25 6.66 -15.63
CA GLN A 31 5.25 7.04 -16.63
C GLN A 31 3.80 6.79 -16.15
N GLY A 32 3.58 6.85 -14.84
CA GLY A 32 2.29 6.53 -14.21
C GLY A 32 1.95 5.04 -14.14
N GLN A 33 2.88 4.14 -14.45
CA GLN A 33 2.74 2.70 -14.23
C GLN A 33 2.94 2.38 -12.75
N MET A 34 1.95 1.70 -12.18
CA MET A 34 1.91 1.35 -10.77
C MET A 34 1.52 -0.13 -10.63
N VAL A 35 1.88 -0.73 -9.50
CA VAL A 35 1.43 -2.08 -9.13
C VAL A 35 0.74 -2.02 -7.78
N CYS A 36 -0.46 -2.57 -7.72
CA CYS A 36 -1.26 -2.66 -6.51
C CYS A 36 -1.34 -4.11 -6.04
N THR A 37 -1.11 -4.36 -4.75
CA THR A 37 -1.25 -5.68 -4.12
C THR A 37 -1.82 -5.54 -2.70
N ILE A 38 -1.94 -6.62 -1.96
CA ILE A 38 -2.41 -6.64 -0.57
C ILE A 38 -1.25 -6.47 0.42
N ASP A 39 -1.56 -5.99 1.62
CA ASP A 39 -0.67 -6.18 2.78
C ASP A 39 -0.87 -7.58 3.40
N LEU A 40 0.15 -8.10 4.10
CA LEU A 40 0.10 -9.44 4.70
C LEU A 40 -0.47 -9.47 6.11
N HIS A 41 -0.48 -8.32 6.78
CA HIS A 41 -0.84 -8.19 8.19
C HIS A 41 -2.00 -7.24 8.40
N GLN A 42 -2.17 -6.28 7.48
CA GLN A 42 -3.16 -5.23 7.59
C GLN A 42 -4.22 -5.31 6.49
N PRO A 43 -5.47 -4.88 6.77
CA PRO A 43 -6.57 -4.90 5.80
C PRO A 43 -6.49 -3.73 4.80
N CYS A 44 -5.31 -3.53 4.19
CA CYS A 44 -5.04 -2.44 3.27
C CYS A 44 -4.38 -2.94 1.98
N LEU A 45 -4.35 -2.08 0.98
CA LEU A 45 -3.61 -2.35 -0.26
C LEU A 45 -2.29 -1.59 -0.27
N LEU A 46 -1.29 -2.18 -0.89
CA LEU A 46 0.00 -1.55 -1.15
C LEU A 46 0.04 -1.12 -2.62
N LEU A 47 0.45 0.11 -2.88
CA LEU A 47 0.57 0.69 -4.22
C LEU A 47 1.99 1.22 -4.44
N TYR A 48 2.71 0.58 -5.36
CA TYR A 48 4.09 0.88 -5.70
C TYR A 48 4.19 1.47 -7.10
N THR A 49 5.20 2.30 -7.35
CA THR A 49 5.65 2.54 -8.73
C THR A 49 6.22 1.23 -9.30
N LEU A 50 6.12 1.04 -10.61
CA LEU A 50 6.63 -0.17 -11.25
C LEU A 50 8.10 -0.49 -10.88
N PRO A 51 9.06 0.48 -10.90
CA PRO A 51 10.44 0.20 -10.52
C PRO A 51 10.61 -0.29 -9.08
N GLU A 52 9.84 0.24 -8.13
CA GLU A 52 9.88 -0.20 -6.73
C GLU A 52 9.29 -1.61 -6.57
N TRP A 53 8.22 -1.92 -7.32
CA TRP A 53 7.65 -3.26 -7.34
C TRP A 53 8.61 -4.30 -7.91
N GLU A 54 9.32 -3.99 -9.00
CA GLU A 54 10.27 -4.92 -9.63
C GLU A 54 11.40 -5.35 -8.66
N ILE A 55 11.78 -4.49 -7.70
CA ILE A 55 12.74 -4.84 -6.65
C ILE A 55 12.16 -5.92 -5.73
N ILE A 56 10.87 -5.78 -5.37
CA ILE A 56 10.15 -6.76 -4.54
C ILE A 56 9.94 -8.06 -5.31
N GLU A 57 9.54 -7.97 -6.58
CA GLU A 57 9.30 -9.11 -7.44
C GLU A 57 10.56 -9.98 -7.62
N LYS A 58 11.74 -9.36 -7.78
CA LYS A 58 13.02 -10.09 -7.81
C LYS A 58 13.29 -10.87 -6.53
N LYS A 59 12.92 -10.34 -5.36
CA LYS A 59 13.05 -11.04 -4.07
C LYS A 59 12.03 -12.19 -3.97
N LEU A 60 10.79 -11.95 -4.41
CA LEU A 60 9.75 -12.98 -4.45
C LEU A 60 10.10 -14.14 -5.40
N ALA A 61 10.79 -13.85 -6.51
CA ALA A 61 11.23 -14.86 -7.47
C ALA A 61 12.31 -15.82 -6.91
N GLN A 62 13.03 -15.41 -5.87
CA GLN A 62 14.04 -16.24 -5.19
C GLN A 62 13.44 -17.20 -4.16
N LEU A 63 12.16 -17.04 -3.83
CA LEU A 63 11.47 -17.89 -2.87
C LEU A 63 11.15 -19.28 -3.46
N SER A 64 11.34 -20.30 -2.63
CA SER A 64 11.09 -21.71 -2.94
C SER A 64 9.61 -22.05 -2.97
N SER A 65 9.18 -22.64 -4.08
CA SER A 65 7.82 -23.20 -4.23
C SER A 65 7.57 -24.42 -3.34
N MET A 66 8.63 -25.10 -2.89
CA MET A 66 8.54 -26.30 -2.05
C MET A 66 8.36 -25.95 -0.57
N ASN A 67 8.81 -24.76 -0.13
CA ASN A 67 8.56 -24.29 1.23
C ASN A 67 7.12 -23.75 1.34
N PRO A 68 6.26 -24.31 2.21
CA PRO A 68 4.86 -23.88 2.33
C PRO A 68 4.67 -22.42 2.75
N ASN A 69 5.57 -21.87 3.58
CA ASN A 69 5.49 -20.50 4.06
C ASN A 69 5.88 -19.51 2.95
N GLU A 70 6.97 -19.79 2.24
CA GLU A 70 7.42 -18.98 1.10
C GLU A 70 6.40 -18.98 -0.03
N ARG A 71 5.87 -20.17 -0.38
CA ARG A 71 4.78 -20.29 -1.36
C ARG A 71 3.51 -19.55 -0.94
N ARG A 72 3.25 -19.38 0.37
CA ARG A 72 2.12 -18.60 0.88
C ARG A 72 2.34 -17.11 0.61
N VAL A 73 3.53 -16.59 0.95
CA VAL A 73 3.89 -15.18 0.69
C VAL A 73 3.85 -14.85 -0.80
N GLN A 74 4.39 -15.71 -1.66
CA GLN A 74 4.29 -15.54 -3.12
C GLN A 74 2.83 -15.45 -3.58
N ARG A 75 1.96 -16.35 -3.13
CA ARG A 75 0.53 -16.32 -3.50
C ARG A 75 -0.17 -15.06 -3.03
N LEU A 76 0.10 -14.63 -1.80
CA LEU A 76 -0.54 -13.45 -1.23
C LEU A 76 -0.06 -12.17 -1.92
N LEU A 77 1.25 -11.95 -2.06
CA LEU A 77 1.77 -10.71 -2.66
C LEU A 77 1.75 -10.73 -4.18
N LEU A 78 2.38 -11.72 -4.82
CA LEU A 78 2.47 -11.76 -6.28
C LEU A 78 1.14 -12.18 -6.91
N GLY A 79 0.42 -13.12 -6.29
CA GLY A 79 -0.88 -13.57 -6.82
C GLY A 79 -1.99 -12.51 -6.77
N HIS A 80 -1.87 -11.52 -5.90
CA HIS A 80 -2.77 -10.35 -5.86
C HIS A 80 -2.21 -9.13 -6.59
N ALA A 81 -0.95 -9.13 -7.01
CA ALA A 81 -0.35 -8.01 -7.70
C ALA A 81 -1.08 -7.74 -9.03
N SER A 82 -1.54 -6.50 -9.20
CA SER A 82 -2.21 -6.02 -10.40
C SER A 82 -1.55 -4.74 -10.86
N GLU A 83 -1.11 -4.71 -12.11
CA GLU A 83 -0.68 -3.47 -12.76
C GLU A 83 -1.86 -2.50 -12.92
N CYS A 84 -1.58 -1.22 -12.78
CA CYS A 84 -2.52 -0.14 -13.06
C CYS A 84 -1.79 1.06 -13.68
N GLN A 85 -2.41 1.65 -14.69
CA GLN A 85 -1.88 2.80 -15.42
C GLN A 85 -2.64 4.06 -15.03
N MET A 86 -1.92 5.13 -14.71
CA MET A 86 -2.54 6.43 -14.46
C MET A 86 -3.09 7.01 -15.77
N ASP A 87 -4.38 7.34 -15.77
CA ASP A 87 -5.05 7.96 -16.92
C ASP A 87 -4.71 9.47 -17.04
N ASN A 88 -5.12 10.10 -18.15
CA ASN A 88 -4.91 11.54 -18.39
C ASN A 88 -5.59 12.45 -17.36
N ALA A 89 -6.54 11.94 -16.58
CA ALA A 89 -7.19 12.68 -15.49
C ALA A 89 -6.46 12.49 -14.14
N GLY A 90 -5.38 11.73 -14.11
CA GLY A 90 -4.62 11.40 -12.91
C GLY A 90 -5.34 10.39 -12.01
N ARG A 91 -5.99 9.38 -12.59
CA ARG A 91 -6.69 8.32 -11.85
C ARG A 91 -6.11 6.95 -12.13
N LEU A 92 -6.18 6.05 -11.15
CA LEU A 92 -5.75 4.65 -11.25
C LEU A 92 -6.95 3.72 -11.07
N LEU A 93 -7.16 2.78 -11.99
CA LEU A 93 -8.19 1.76 -11.84
C LEU A 93 -7.68 0.66 -10.88
N LEU A 94 -8.40 0.44 -9.79
CA LEU A 94 -8.09 -0.66 -8.87
C LEU A 94 -8.92 -1.90 -9.20
N ALA A 95 -8.25 -3.05 -9.28
CA ALA A 95 -8.91 -4.33 -9.53
C ALA A 95 -10.01 -4.60 -8.49
N ASN A 96 -11.14 -5.14 -8.93
CA ASN A 96 -12.29 -5.37 -8.05
C ASN A 96 -11.96 -6.30 -6.88
N THR A 97 -11.14 -7.33 -7.12
CA THR A 97 -10.69 -8.28 -6.09
C THR A 97 -9.88 -7.60 -4.99
N LEU A 98 -9.02 -6.64 -5.34
CA LEU A 98 -8.24 -5.86 -4.37
C LEU A 98 -9.15 -4.91 -3.57
N ARG A 99 -10.07 -4.21 -4.24
CA ARG A 99 -11.04 -3.35 -3.54
C ARG A 99 -11.89 -4.14 -2.54
N GLN A 100 -12.32 -5.35 -2.92
CA GLN A 100 -13.07 -6.24 -2.03
C GLN A 100 -12.23 -6.71 -0.84
N HIS A 101 -10.94 -7.02 -1.05
CA HIS A 101 -10.05 -7.46 0.02
C HIS A 101 -9.87 -6.40 1.11
N ALA A 102 -9.62 -5.15 0.72
CA ALA A 102 -9.41 -4.03 1.64
C ALA A 102 -10.69 -3.24 1.96
N SER A 103 -11.87 -3.78 1.65
CA SER A 103 -13.17 -3.14 1.87
C SER A 103 -13.29 -1.71 1.31
N LEU A 104 -12.57 -1.39 0.23
CA LEU A 104 -12.54 -0.04 -0.33
C LEU A 104 -13.84 0.28 -1.05
N THR A 105 -14.58 1.26 -0.51
CA THR A 105 -15.86 1.71 -1.07
C THR A 105 -15.72 3.04 -1.80
N LYS A 106 -15.96 4.16 -1.12
CA LYS A 106 -15.91 5.51 -1.68
C LYS A 106 -14.76 6.32 -1.09
N GLU A 107 -14.71 6.41 0.23
CA GLU A 107 -13.71 7.17 0.98
C GLU A 107 -12.50 6.28 1.26
N VAL A 108 -11.34 6.67 0.74
CA VAL A 108 -10.10 5.91 0.84
C VAL A 108 -9.02 6.81 1.42
N MET A 109 -8.33 6.33 2.44
CA MET A 109 -7.14 6.99 2.98
C MET A 109 -5.92 6.55 2.18
N LEU A 110 -5.32 7.51 1.49
CA LEU A 110 -4.05 7.37 0.79
C LEU A 110 -2.92 7.77 1.75
N VAL A 111 -2.15 6.80 2.22
CA VAL A 111 -1.09 7.00 3.22
C VAL A 111 0.27 6.76 2.57
N GLY A 112 1.12 7.79 2.50
CA GLY A 112 2.45 7.65 1.92
C GLY A 112 3.45 7.06 2.91
N GLN A 113 4.13 5.98 2.51
CA GLN A 113 5.06 5.20 3.32
C GLN A 113 6.39 5.03 2.57
N PHE A 114 7.11 6.13 2.41
CA PHE A 114 8.39 6.22 1.70
C PHE A 114 8.33 5.86 0.21
N ASN A 115 8.43 4.58 -0.14
CA ASN A 115 8.48 4.08 -1.51
C ASN A 115 7.15 3.53 -2.02
N LYS A 116 6.12 3.53 -1.17
CA LYS A 116 4.77 3.08 -1.51
C LYS A 116 3.70 3.97 -0.95
N PHE A 117 2.48 3.78 -1.43
CA PHE A 117 1.29 4.16 -0.71
C PHE A 117 0.62 2.94 -0.10
N GLU A 118 -0.05 3.15 1.03
CA GLU A 118 -1.08 2.26 1.52
C GLU A 118 -2.44 2.86 1.20
N LEU A 119 -3.40 2.00 0.81
CA LEU A 119 -4.78 2.36 0.53
C LEU A 119 -5.67 1.66 1.55
N TRP A 120 -6.35 2.46 2.35
CA TRP A 120 -7.20 2.00 3.43
C TRP A 120 -8.63 2.47 3.23
N ASP A 121 -9.59 1.68 3.67
CA ASP A 121 -10.91 2.22 4.01
C ASP A 121 -10.73 3.26 5.14
N GLU A 122 -11.44 4.38 5.07
CA GLU A 122 -11.24 5.49 6.00
C GLU A 122 -11.50 5.11 7.46
N GLN A 123 -12.60 4.40 7.72
CA GLN A 123 -12.96 4.01 9.08
C GLN A 123 -11.95 3.01 9.63
N THR A 124 -11.55 2.05 8.79
CA THR A 124 -10.53 1.06 9.12
C THR A 124 -9.19 1.72 9.44
N TRP A 125 -8.77 2.73 8.68
CA TRP A 125 -7.55 3.50 8.96
C TRP A 125 -7.60 4.19 10.33
N TYR A 126 -8.67 4.92 10.63
CA TYR A 126 -8.76 5.62 11.91
C TYR A 126 -8.82 4.67 13.10
N GLN A 127 -9.48 3.51 12.93
CA GLN A 127 -9.47 2.47 13.95
C GLN A 127 -8.05 1.92 14.15
N GLN A 128 -7.32 1.59 13.08
CA GLN A 128 -5.94 1.11 13.18
C GLN A 128 -5.01 2.13 13.84
N VAL A 129 -5.11 3.41 13.47
CA VAL A 129 -4.32 4.49 14.09
C VAL A 129 -4.60 4.57 15.59
N LYS A 130 -5.86 4.43 16.00
CA LYS A 130 -6.22 4.42 17.42
C LYS A 130 -5.61 3.21 18.13
N ASP A 131 -5.76 2.02 17.55
CA ASP A 131 -5.24 0.78 18.12
C ASP A 131 -3.71 0.82 18.26
N ASP A 132 -3.01 1.39 17.27
CA ASP A 132 -1.55 1.58 17.30
C ASP A 132 -1.11 2.58 18.38
N ILE A 133 -1.85 3.69 18.56
CA ILE A 133 -1.58 4.67 19.63
C ILE A 133 -1.79 4.03 21.01
N ASP A 134 -2.88 3.29 21.19
CA ASP A 134 -3.20 2.62 22.45
C ASP A 134 -2.15 1.52 22.76
N ALA A 135 -1.68 0.81 21.74
CA ALA A 135 -0.60 -0.19 21.86
C ALA A 135 0.73 0.47 22.27
N GLU A 136 1.11 1.59 21.66
CA GLU A 136 2.34 2.31 22.01
C GLU A 136 2.29 2.87 23.45
N GLN A 137 1.13 3.37 23.89
CA GLN A 137 0.95 3.87 25.25
C GLN A 137 0.97 2.76 26.32
N SER A 138 0.55 1.55 25.94
CA SER A 138 0.50 0.39 26.83
C SER A 138 1.73 -0.51 26.72
N ALA A 139 2.66 -0.21 25.80
CA ALA A 139 3.86 -0.97 25.57
C ALA A 139 4.74 -1.00 26.85
N GLN A 140 4.87 -2.20 27.42
CA GLN A 140 5.79 -2.48 28.53
C GLN A 140 7.12 -3.07 28.02
N GLU A 141 7.16 -3.44 26.73
CA GLU A 141 8.36 -3.98 26.12
C GLU A 141 9.36 -2.86 25.82
N PRO A 142 10.68 -3.10 26.01
CA PRO A 142 11.68 -2.13 25.63
C PRO A 142 11.61 -1.86 24.13
N LEU A 143 11.64 -0.56 23.75
CA LEU A 143 11.78 -0.15 22.36
C LEU A 143 12.93 -0.91 21.71
N SER A 144 12.74 -1.40 20.48
CA SER A 144 13.83 -2.00 19.72
C SER A 144 15.02 -1.03 19.63
N GLU A 145 16.26 -1.54 19.54
CA GLU A 145 17.47 -0.69 19.43
C GLU A 145 17.31 0.40 18.35
N ARG A 146 16.70 0.07 17.21
CA ARG A 146 16.44 1.01 16.12
C ARG A 146 15.43 2.11 16.45
N LEU A 147 14.45 1.82 17.31
CA LEU A 147 13.48 2.80 17.79
C LEU A 147 14.07 3.68 18.89
N GLN A 148 15.03 3.17 19.67
CA GLN A 148 15.78 3.97 20.64
C GLN A 148 16.60 5.06 19.94
N ASP A 149 17.26 4.73 18.82
CA ASP A 149 18.02 5.69 18.00
C ASP A 149 17.13 6.76 17.32
N LEU A 150 15.84 6.46 17.14
CA LEU A 150 14.88 7.33 16.46
C LEU A 150 14.16 8.28 17.42
N SER A 151 14.29 8.11 18.74
CA SER A 151 13.46 8.81 19.74
C SER A 151 13.36 10.32 19.44
N LEU A 152 12.14 10.79 19.17
CA LEU A 152 11.81 12.19 18.89
C LEU A 152 11.82 13.06 20.15
#